data_AF-A0A521UUE6-F1
#
_entry.id   AF-A0A521UUE6-F1
#
_cell.length_a   1.000
_cell.length_b   1.000
_cell.length_c   1.000
_cell.angle_alpha   90.00
_cell.angle_beta   90.00
_cell.angle_gamma   90.00
#
_symmetry.space_group_name_H-M   'P 1'
#
loop_
_entity.id
_entity.type
_entity.pdbx_description
1 polymer ?
#
loop_
_entity_poly.entity_id
_entity_poly.type
_entity_poly.pdbx_seq_one_letter_code
_entity_poly.pdbx_strand_id
1 'polypeptide(L)' 'MSITVGILVNGALKKKVKFLDDPAISVKEVNTTCERCPIEDCAEQAAPPSEVEAKNQRKRVQNVLQKLEEENG' A
#
# COMPACT_ATOMS: atom_id res chain seq x y z
N MET A 1 -7.56 -26.93 -1.69
CA MET A 1 -6.41 -26.30 -1.00
C MET A 1 -5.56 -25.60 -2.04
N SER A 2 -5.34 -24.29 -1.91
CA SER A 2 -4.46 -23.53 -2.81
C SER A 2 -3.15 -23.19 -2.11
N ILE A 3 -2.05 -23.13 -2.86
CA ILE A 3 -0.74 -22.67 -2.39
C ILE A 3 -0.40 -21.43 -3.23
N THR A 4 -0.03 -20.34 -2.56
CA THR A 4 0.41 -19.10 -3.21
C THR A 4 1.91 -18.98 -3.07
N VAL A 5 2.61 -18.64 -4.16
CA VAL A 5 4.06 -18.39 -4.18
C VAL A 5 4.30 -16.97 -4.61
N GLY A 6 4.91 -16.17 -3.73
CA GLY A 6 5.40 -14.83 -4.04
C GLY A 6 6.89 -14.84 -4.26
N ILE A 7 7.38 -14.13 -5.28
CA ILE A 7 8.81 -13.97 -5.54
C ILE A 7 9.15 -12.48 -5.43
N LEU A 8 10.08 -12.15 -4.54
CA LEU A 8 10.55 -10.78 -4.38
C LEU A 8 11.31 -10.33 -5.63
N VAL A 9 10.83 -9.27 -6.29
CA VAL A 9 11.53 -8.68 -7.45
C VAL A 9 12.78 -7.97 -6.98
N ASN A 10 13.95 -8.50 -7.35
CA ASN A 10 15.26 -7.94 -7.06
C ASN A 10 16.19 -8.06 -8.28
N GLY A 11 17.41 -7.54 -8.18
CA GLY A 11 18.37 -7.56 -9.30
C GLY A 11 18.73 -8.97 -9.78
N ALA A 12 18.78 -9.96 -8.88
CA ALA A 12 19.06 -11.34 -9.26
C ALA A 12 17.89 -11.95 -10.05
N LEU A 13 16.66 -11.64 -9.66
CA LEU A 13 15.45 -12.06 -10.38
C LEU A 13 15.40 -11.42 -11.77
N LYS A 14 15.64 -10.11 -11.87
CA LYS A 14 15.66 -9.37 -13.15
C LYS A 14 16.66 -9.93 -14.16
N LYS A 15 17.81 -10.44 -13.70
CA LYS A 15 18.80 -11.10 -14.58
C LYS A 15 18.32 -12.44 -15.14
N LYS A 16 17.47 -13.17 -14.39
CA LYS A 16 17.00 -14.52 -14.75
C LYS A 16 15.65 -14.51 -15.47
N VAL A 17 14.76 -13.59 -15.08
CA VAL A 17 13.40 -13.49 -15.60
C VAL A 17 13.32 -12.26 -16.51
N LYS A 18 13.47 -12.47 -17.82
CA LYS A 18 13.60 -11.40 -18.81
C LYS A 18 12.28 -10.71 -19.17
N PHE A 19 11.15 -11.32 -18.85
CA PHE A 19 9.81 -10.80 -19.19
C PHE A 19 9.19 -9.95 -18.08
N LEU A 20 9.90 -9.68 -16.97
CA LEU A 20 9.31 -8.91 -15.85
C LEU A 20 8.83 -7.52 -16.25
N ASP A 21 9.51 -6.88 -17.21
CA ASP A 21 9.21 -5.54 -17.69
C ASP A 21 8.51 -5.56 -19.07
N ASP A 22 7.96 -6.71 -19.50
CA ASP A 22 7.23 -6.81 -20.76
C ASP A 22 5.91 -6.01 -20.66
N PRO A 23 5.70 -4.97 -21.51
CA PRO A 23 4.50 -4.14 -21.46
C PRO A 23 3.21 -4.90 -21.79
N ALA A 24 3.29 -6.08 -22.39
CA ALA A 24 2.13 -6.94 -22.62
C ALA A 24 1.60 -7.58 -21.33
N ILE A 25 2.39 -7.59 -20.24
CA ILE A 25 1.97 -8.13 -18.95
C ILE A 25 1.29 -7.04 -18.13
N SER A 26 0.03 -7.27 -17.79
CA SER A 26 -0.72 -6.34 -16.94
C SER A 26 -0.18 -6.36 -15.50
N VAL A 27 0.20 -5.18 -15.02
CA VAL A 27 0.58 -4.95 -13.63
C VAL A 27 -0.64 -4.41 -12.89
N LYS A 28 -1.02 -5.08 -11.80
CA LYS A 28 -2.08 -4.62 -10.90
C LYS A 28 -1.48 -4.34 -9.54
N GLU A 29 -1.69 -3.12 -9.04
CA GLU A 29 -1.39 -2.79 -7.66
C GLU A 29 -2.45 -3.44 -6.75
N VAL A 30 -2.01 -4.14 -5.70
CA VAL A 30 -2.87 -4.85 -4.75
C VAL A 30 -2.38 -4.65 -3.33
N ASN A 31 -3.26 -4.85 -2.35
CA ASN A 31 -2.92 -4.83 -0.93
C ASN A 31 -3.53 -6.03 -0.21
N THR A 32 -3.12 -6.27 1.04
CA THR A 32 -3.45 -7.46 1.81
C THR A 32 -4.95 -7.58 2.12
N THR A 33 -5.59 -6.49 2.54
CA THR A 33 -7.04 -6.46 2.81
C THR A 33 -7.62 -5.11 2.39
N CYS A 34 -8.92 -5.08 2.07
CA CYS A 34 -9.60 -3.86 1.62
C CYS A 34 -9.63 -2.78 2.71
N GLU A 35 -9.79 -3.17 3.98
CA GLU A 35 -9.87 -2.26 5.14
C GLU A 35 -8.57 -1.52 5.40
N ARG A 36 -7.44 -2.11 4.99
CA ARG A 36 -6.08 -1.55 5.12
C ARG A 36 -5.52 -1.02 3.80
N CYS A 37 -6.32 -1.04 2.74
CA CYS A 37 -5.88 -0.67 1.41
C CYS A 37 -5.83 0.86 1.27
N PRO A 38 -4.66 1.47 0.98
CA PRO A 38 -4.54 2.89 0.72
C PRO A 38 -4.75 3.23 -0.77
N ILE A 39 -5.04 2.24 -1.62
CA ILE A 39 -5.25 2.44 -3.06
C ILE A 39 -6.58 3.19 -3.23
N GLU A 40 -6.51 4.39 -3.78
CA GLU A 40 -7.69 5.20 -4.11
C GLU A 40 -8.33 4.69 -5.41
N ASP A 41 -9.66 4.83 -5.54
CA ASP A 41 -10.43 4.43 -6.72
C ASP A 41 -10.25 2.95 -7.16
N CYS A 42 -10.08 2.04 -6.20
CA CYS A 42 -10.01 0.61 -6.47
C CYS A 42 -11.40 0.05 -6.81
N ALA A 43 -11.64 -0.26 -8.09
CA ALA A 43 -12.93 -0.81 -8.56
C ALA A 43 -13.33 -2.16 -7.93
N GLU A 44 -12.36 -2.87 -7.36
CA GLU A 44 -12.53 -4.20 -6.72
C GLU A 44 -12.79 -4.10 -5.22
N GLN A 45 -12.88 -2.88 -4.68
CA GLN A 45 -12.98 -2.66 -3.24
C GLN A 45 -14.27 -3.26 -2.68
N ALA A 46 -14.10 -4.34 -1.90
CA ALA A 46 -15.21 -5.02 -1.25
C ALA A 46 -15.59 -4.41 0.12
N ALA A 47 -14.72 -3.58 0.70
CA ALA A 47 -14.92 -2.97 2.01
C ALA A 47 -14.23 -1.59 2.11
N PRO A 48 -14.77 -0.64 2.91
CA PRO A 48 -14.18 0.68 3.08
C PRO A 48 -12.79 0.62 3.76
N PRO A 49 -11.89 1.59 3.50
CA PRO A 49 -10.50 1.56 3.99
C PRO A 49 -10.39 2.10 5.43
N SER A 50 -11.18 1.52 6.34
CA SER A 50 -11.38 2.02 7.71
C SER A 50 -10.09 2.16 8.53
N GLU A 51 -9.10 1.30 8.33
CA GLU A 51 -7.82 1.37 9.03
C GLU A 51 -6.94 2.50 8.51
N VAL A 52 -7.04 2.81 7.22
CA VAL A 52 -6.35 3.96 6.60
C VAL A 52 -6.95 5.26 7.14
N GLU A 53 -8.27 5.36 7.20
CA GLU A 53 -8.99 6.51 7.77
C GLU A 53 -8.62 6.71 9.24
N ALA A 54 -8.66 5.66 10.05
CA ALA A 54 -8.28 5.70 11.46
C ALA A 54 -6.81 6.14 11.63
N LYS A 55 -5.89 5.62 10.80
CA LYS A 55 -4.48 6.02 10.80
C LYS A 55 -4.31 7.49 10.43
N ASN A 56 -5.03 7.96 9.42
CA ASN A 56 -4.98 9.36 8.99
C ASN A 56 -5.52 10.30 10.07
N GLN A 57 -6.60 9.91 10.76
CA GLN A 57 -7.12 10.69 11.88
C GLN A 57 -6.11 10.81 13.02
N ARG A 58 -5.47 9.70 13.42
CA ARG A 58 -4.42 9.71 14.45
C ARG A 58 -3.25 10.62 14.06
N LYS A 59 -2.80 10.53 12.81
CA LYS A 59 -1.74 11.41 12.28
C LYS A 59 -2.13 12.88 12.33
N ARG A 60 -3.37 13.24 11.98
CA ARG A 60 -3.85 14.62 12.06
C ARG A 60 -3.76 15.16 13.49
N VAL A 61 -4.22 14.38 14.48
CA VAL A 61 -4.14 14.77 15.89
C VAL A 61 -2.69 14.94 16.34
N GLN A 62 -1.82 13.99 16.01
CA GLN A 62 -0.39 14.06 16.35
C GLN A 62 0.28 15.30 15.73
N ASN A 63 0.00 15.59 14.46
CA ASN A 63 0.55 16.76 13.79
C ASN A 63 0.11 18.09 14.42
N VAL A 64 -1.13 18.17 14.92
CA VAL A 64 -1.61 19.36 15.63
C VAL A 64 -0.91 19.50 16.97
N LEU A 65 -0.78 18.42 17.73
CA LEU A 65 -0.05 18.43 19.02
C LEU A 65 1.39 18.91 18.83
N GLN A 66 2.11 18.36 17.85
CA GLN A 66 3.48 18.75 17.57
C GLN A 66 3.62 20.24 17.23
N LYS A 67 2.71 20.80 16.42
CA LYS A 67 2.74 22.24 16.09
C LYS A 67 2.54 23.12 17.31
N LEU A 68 1.66 22.73 18.23
CA LEU A 68 1.43 23.47 19.47
C LEU A 68 2.64 23.40 20.40
N GLU A 69 3.37 22.28 20.43
CA GLU A 69 4.63 22.17 21.19
C GLU A 69 5.72 23.08 20.60
N GLU A 70 5.81 23.18 19.27
CA GLU A 70 6.75 24.06 18.56
C GLU A 70 6.43 25.56 18.72
N GLU A 71 5.15 25.93 18.86
CA GLU A 71 4.73 27.34 19.05
C GLU A 71 4.84 27.84 20.51
N ASN A 72 4.93 26.93 21.49
CA ASN A 72 5.02 27.27 22.92
C ASN A 72 6.43 27.13 23.52
N GLY A 73 7.44 26.79 22.71
CA GLY A 73 8.86 26.72 23.09
C GLY A 73 9.65 27.91 22.60
#